data_AF-A0A9R1ITZ5-F1
#
_entry.id   AF-A0A9R1ITZ5-F1
#
_cell.length_a   1.000
_cell.length_b   1.000
_cell.length_c   1.000
_cell.angle_alpha   90.00
_cell.angle_beta   90.00
_cell.angle_gamma   90.00
#
_symmetry.space_group_name_H-M   'P 1'
#
loop_
_entity.id
_entity.type
_entity.pdbx_description
1 polymer ?
#
loop_
_entity_poly.entity_id
_entity_poly.type
_entity_poly.pdbx_seq_one_letter_code
_entity_poly.pdbx_strand_id
1 'polypeptide(L)'
;MQNLFVAAENGGGAALVANRSSASGWETFKLWRIDQNTFNFKVFSNQFVTVAGVNVVATASTPGQSEMFQLVRDDADKNRMRIRAPNVSFLLANNDGSVTADFGESTTWGDDDPSVFAVTRVTGLQGEYQICNGYGKDKAAQVMNDHWSTYIVEDDFAFMAAIGLNAVRIPVGWWIASDPNPPAPFVGGSLQALDNAFTWAEYVTYMCSLHKTRISQQVAPGVSIDSLKRYYQQDYNAVRKHSLTAYVIMSNRLSASSSELVDFASLFGRVVLDGHYYLLFDNKFNSFTVQQNIDYVNNNIASDLSAMTRRDGPLTFVGEWVAEWQVNGAPKEDFQRFANAQMAVYRQATFGWAYWTYKNVNNHWSMQWMINNGYISLQNA
;
A
#
# COMPACT_ATOMS: atom_id res chain seq x y z
N MET A 1 -26.83 29.58 2.30
CA MET A 1 -25.56 29.47 3.06
C MET A 1 -24.43 29.30 2.06
N GLN A 2 -23.49 30.24 1.96
CA GLN A 2 -22.33 30.09 1.08
C GLN A 2 -21.09 29.81 1.94
N ASN A 3 -20.17 29.00 1.42
CA ASN A 3 -18.86 28.69 2.03
C ASN A 3 -18.88 27.91 3.36
N LEU A 4 -19.90 27.07 3.59
CA LEU A 4 -19.90 26.11 4.70
C LEU A 4 -19.64 24.69 4.19
N PHE A 5 -18.97 23.88 5.00
CA PHE A 5 -18.66 22.49 4.70
C PHE A 5 -19.75 21.56 5.21
N VAL A 6 -20.02 20.53 4.41
CA VAL A 6 -20.82 19.37 4.82
C VAL A 6 -20.00 18.54 5.82
N ALA A 7 -20.61 18.16 6.93
CA ALA A 7 -20.02 17.35 7.97
C ALA A 7 -20.97 16.22 8.39
N ALA A 8 -20.41 15.09 8.76
CA ALA A 8 -21.14 14.06 9.50
C ALA A 8 -21.05 14.36 10.99
N GLU A 9 -22.17 14.66 11.64
CA GLU A 9 -22.19 14.95 13.07
C GLU A 9 -21.62 13.78 13.88
N ASN A 10 -20.86 14.10 14.93
CA ASN A 10 -20.08 13.16 15.74
C ASN A 10 -19.06 12.31 14.93
N GLY A 11 -18.71 12.74 13.71
CA GLY A 11 -17.90 11.97 12.77
C GLY A 11 -18.64 10.76 12.19
N GLY A 12 -19.93 10.59 12.48
CA GLY A 12 -20.75 9.41 12.16
C GLY A 12 -21.66 9.03 13.32
N GLY A 13 -22.81 8.44 13.01
CA GLY A 13 -23.86 8.06 13.96
C GLY A 13 -25.01 9.06 14.05
N ALA A 14 -24.97 10.13 13.25
CA ALA A 14 -25.95 11.21 13.26
C ALA A 14 -26.17 11.81 11.86
N ALA A 15 -26.87 12.95 11.79
CA ALA A 15 -27.20 13.63 10.55
C ALA A 15 -25.97 14.20 9.81
N LEU A 16 -26.13 14.39 8.50
CA LEU A 16 -25.26 15.28 7.73
C LEU A 16 -25.79 16.72 7.86
N VAL A 17 -24.85 17.65 8.05
CA VAL A 17 -25.14 19.08 8.20
C VAL A 17 -24.16 19.89 7.36
N ALA A 18 -24.57 21.04 6.87
CA ALA A 18 -23.76 21.97 6.07
C ALA A 18 -23.56 23.29 6.82
N ASN A 19 -22.86 23.23 7.96
CA ASN A 19 -22.74 24.37 8.88
C ASN A 19 -21.31 24.63 9.39
N ARG A 20 -20.30 23.91 8.87
CA ARG A 20 -18.92 24.03 9.34
C ARG A 20 -18.16 25.11 8.57
N SER A 21 -17.43 25.97 9.27
CA SER A 21 -16.63 27.04 8.66
C SER A 21 -15.25 26.59 8.19
N SER A 22 -14.81 25.40 8.57
CA SER A 22 -13.54 24.80 8.18
C SER A 22 -13.68 23.29 7.98
N ALA A 23 -12.82 22.73 7.12
CA ALA A 23 -12.78 21.30 6.85
C ALA A 23 -11.65 20.62 7.64
N SER A 24 -11.98 19.48 8.25
CA SER A 24 -11.06 18.56 8.93
C SER A 24 -11.57 17.12 8.77
N GLY A 25 -11.51 16.30 9.83
CA GLY A 25 -11.89 14.89 9.79
C GLY A 25 -13.37 14.62 9.51
N TRP A 26 -14.28 15.42 10.06
CA TRP A 26 -15.74 15.16 9.97
C TRP A 26 -16.35 15.65 8.66
N GLU A 27 -15.67 16.60 8.01
CA GLU A 27 -16.00 17.15 6.70
C GLU A 27 -15.35 16.35 5.56
N THR A 28 -14.51 15.36 5.91
CA THR A 28 -13.82 14.50 4.94
C THR A 28 -14.55 13.17 4.80
N PHE A 29 -15.01 12.89 3.57
CA PHE A 29 -15.72 11.66 3.23
C PHE A 29 -14.84 10.79 2.33
N LYS A 30 -14.74 9.49 2.66
CA LYS A 30 -14.11 8.50 1.79
C LYS A 30 -15.12 8.06 0.74
N LEU A 31 -14.80 8.33 -0.52
CA LEU A 31 -15.56 7.87 -1.67
C LEU A 31 -15.23 6.40 -1.95
N TRP A 32 -16.17 5.51 -1.66
CA TRP A 32 -16.10 4.11 -2.03
C TRP A 32 -16.82 3.91 -3.36
N ARG A 33 -16.03 3.80 -4.43
CA ARG A 33 -16.52 3.63 -5.80
C ARG A 33 -17.27 2.30 -5.93
N ILE A 34 -18.42 2.29 -6.60
CA ILE A 34 -19.13 1.06 -6.98
C ILE A 34 -18.96 0.85 -8.49
N ASP A 35 -19.14 1.93 -9.26
CA ASP A 35 -18.96 1.94 -10.72
C ASP A 35 -18.41 3.31 -11.18
N GLN A 36 -18.59 3.68 -12.46
CA GLN A 36 -18.14 4.96 -13.00
C GLN A 36 -18.68 6.18 -12.24
N ASN A 37 -19.96 6.16 -11.87
CA ASN A 37 -20.65 7.33 -11.31
C ASN A 37 -21.28 7.07 -9.93
N THR A 38 -21.39 5.81 -9.51
CA THR A 38 -22.03 5.43 -8.24
C THR A 38 -21.00 5.19 -7.14
N PHE A 39 -21.28 5.71 -5.94
CA PHE A 39 -20.40 5.67 -4.79
C PHE A 39 -21.18 5.46 -3.49
N ASN A 40 -20.56 4.82 -2.52
CA ASN A 40 -20.91 5.01 -1.12
C ASN A 40 -20.01 6.11 -0.50
N PHE A 41 -20.55 6.88 0.44
CA PHE A 41 -19.77 7.81 1.25
C PHE A 41 -19.53 7.23 2.63
N LYS A 42 -18.27 7.07 3.00
CA LYS A 42 -17.88 6.57 4.31
C LYS A 42 -17.28 7.70 5.15
N VAL A 43 -17.85 7.93 6.34
CA VAL A 43 -17.49 9.05 7.23
C VAL A 43 -16.34 8.69 8.17
N PHE A 44 -15.90 9.65 8.99
CA PHE A 44 -14.76 9.54 9.90
C PHE A 44 -14.83 8.28 10.79
N SER A 45 -15.99 8.01 11.40
CA SER A 45 -16.27 6.86 12.27
C SER A 45 -16.59 5.57 11.50
N ASN A 46 -16.22 5.49 10.21
CA ASN A 46 -16.39 4.35 9.32
C ASN A 46 -17.84 3.91 9.05
N GLN A 47 -18.83 4.75 9.36
CA GLN A 47 -20.22 4.54 8.96
C GLN A 47 -20.48 5.07 7.55
N PHE A 48 -21.58 4.65 6.94
CA PHE A 48 -22.00 5.05 5.60
C PHE A 48 -23.14 6.05 5.66
N VAL A 49 -23.08 7.01 4.73
CA VAL A 49 -24.18 7.95 4.49
C VAL A 49 -25.36 7.18 3.89
N THR A 50 -26.56 7.42 4.41
CA THR A 50 -27.81 6.79 4.02
C THR A 50 -28.93 7.82 3.98
N VAL A 51 -29.97 7.55 3.18
CA VAL A 51 -31.16 8.38 3.10
C VAL A 51 -32.29 7.74 3.90
N ALA A 52 -32.74 8.44 4.95
CA ALA A 52 -33.86 8.05 5.82
C ALA A 52 -35.06 8.98 5.57
N GLY A 53 -35.93 8.58 4.64
CA GLY A 53 -36.98 9.46 4.11
C GLY A 53 -36.37 10.53 3.21
N VAL A 54 -36.31 11.77 3.69
CA VAL A 54 -35.57 12.87 3.05
C VAL A 54 -34.30 13.25 3.82
N ASN A 55 -34.14 12.75 5.04
CA ASN A 55 -32.98 13.10 5.87
C ASN A 55 -31.75 12.34 5.40
N VAL A 56 -30.62 13.02 5.33
CA VAL A 56 -29.33 12.40 5.05
C VAL A 56 -28.59 12.19 6.36
N VAL A 57 -28.30 10.94 6.70
CA VAL A 57 -27.65 10.57 7.96
C VAL A 57 -26.48 9.63 7.70
N ALA A 58 -25.50 9.57 8.59
CA ALA A 58 -24.36 8.69 8.48
C ALA A 58 -24.38 7.61 9.56
N THR A 59 -25.38 6.71 9.53
CA THR A 59 -25.63 5.72 10.59
C THR A 59 -25.40 4.27 10.17
N ALA A 60 -25.30 4.00 8.86
CA ALA A 60 -25.21 2.63 8.36
C ALA A 60 -23.83 2.03 8.61
N SER A 61 -23.74 0.81 9.16
CA SER A 61 -22.47 0.12 9.37
C SER A 61 -21.97 -0.62 8.13
N THR A 62 -22.89 -0.96 7.21
CA THR A 62 -22.63 -1.63 5.93
C THR A 62 -23.41 -0.95 4.82
N PRO A 63 -22.85 -0.78 3.61
CA PRO A 63 -23.57 -0.19 2.50
C PRO A 63 -24.56 -1.19 1.89
N GLY A 64 -25.73 -0.68 1.50
CA GLY A 64 -26.77 -1.34 0.73
C GLY A 64 -27.36 -0.38 -0.29
N GLN A 65 -28.63 -0.58 -0.67
CA GLN A 65 -29.26 0.24 -1.71
C GLN A 65 -29.43 1.71 -1.31
N SER A 66 -29.73 1.99 -0.03
CA SER A 66 -29.94 3.34 0.49
C SER A 66 -28.66 4.16 0.65
N GLU A 67 -27.49 3.53 0.46
CA GLU A 67 -26.17 4.16 0.57
C GLU A 67 -25.54 4.40 -0.81
N MET A 68 -26.26 4.14 -1.90
CA MET A 68 -25.78 4.32 -3.29
C MET A 68 -26.10 5.72 -3.81
N PHE A 69 -25.06 6.53 -4.01
CA PHE A 69 -25.20 7.89 -4.53
C PHE A 69 -24.49 8.04 -5.86
N GLN A 70 -25.11 8.77 -6.79
CA GLN A 70 -24.49 9.09 -8.07
C GLN A 70 -23.89 10.49 -8.04
N LEU A 71 -22.64 10.63 -8.46
CA LEU A 71 -22.00 11.94 -8.60
C LEU A 71 -22.24 12.49 -10.01
N VAL A 72 -22.88 13.64 -10.10
CA VAL A 72 -23.06 14.39 -11.35
C VAL A 72 -22.15 15.62 -11.29
N ARG A 73 -21.15 15.70 -12.17
CA ARG A 73 -20.16 16.79 -12.15
C ARG A 73 -20.45 17.80 -13.24
N ASP A 74 -20.16 19.07 -12.98
CA ASP A 74 -20.15 20.10 -14.00
C ASP A 74 -19.09 19.79 -15.07
N ASP A 75 -19.38 20.12 -16.32
CA ASP A 75 -18.47 19.96 -17.45
C ASP A 75 -17.43 21.07 -17.52
N ALA A 76 -17.76 22.27 -17.04
CA ALA A 76 -16.81 23.38 -16.96
C ALA A 76 -15.88 23.27 -15.74
N ASP A 77 -16.42 22.91 -14.57
CA ASP A 77 -15.65 22.72 -13.33
C ASP A 77 -15.93 21.37 -12.65
N LYS A 78 -15.03 20.39 -12.83
CA LYS A 78 -15.19 19.04 -12.28
C LYS A 78 -15.12 18.98 -10.73
N ASN A 79 -14.74 20.06 -10.06
CA ASN A 79 -14.81 20.19 -8.61
C ASN A 79 -16.20 20.61 -8.11
N ARG A 80 -17.10 21.03 -9.00
CA ARG A 80 -18.51 21.25 -8.70
C ARG A 80 -19.30 20.00 -9.03
N MET A 81 -20.07 19.51 -8.07
CA MET A 81 -20.90 18.34 -8.26
C MET A 81 -22.25 18.43 -7.55
N ARG A 82 -23.20 17.68 -8.09
CA ARG A 82 -24.41 17.28 -7.38
C ARG A 82 -24.29 15.84 -6.97
N ILE A 83 -25.00 15.50 -5.90
CA ILE A 83 -25.04 14.15 -5.35
C ILE A 83 -26.47 13.67 -5.48
N ARG A 84 -26.73 12.76 -6.42
CA ARG A 84 -28.05 12.12 -6.56
C ARG A 84 -28.16 10.99 -5.55
N ALA A 85 -29.20 11.05 -4.74
CA ALA A 85 -29.53 10.04 -3.75
C ALA A 85 -30.23 8.81 -4.37
N PRO A 86 -30.28 7.68 -3.64
CA PRO A 86 -31.01 6.48 -4.09
C PRO A 86 -32.51 6.72 -4.34
N ASN A 87 -33.10 7.72 -3.70
CA ASN A 87 -34.47 8.16 -3.94
C ASN A 87 -34.63 9.06 -5.18
N VAL A 88 -33.60 9.13 -6.04
CA VAL A 88 -33.54 9.86 -7.33
C VAL A 88 -33.41 11.37 -7.21
N SER A 89 -33.76 11.97 -6.07
CA SER A 89 -33.55 13.38 -5.78
C SER A 89 -32.07 13.75 -5.61
N PHE A 90 -31.74 15.02 -5.78
CA PHE A 90 -30.43 15.53 -5.40
C PHE A 90 -30.39 15.91 -3.92
N LEU A 91 -29.19 15.81 -3.33
CA LEU A 91 -28.93 16.40 -2.03
C LEU A 91 -28.96 17.92 -2.13
N LEU A 92 -29.46 18.58 -1.09
CA LEU A 92 -29.37 20.03 -0.93
C LEU A 92 -28.93 20.42 0.48
N ALA A 93 -28.23 21.54 0.59
CA ALA A 93 -27.90 22.20 1.84
C ALA A 93 -28.93 23.31 2.14
N ASN A 94 -29.79 23.07 3.13
CA ASN A 94 -30.86 24.00 3.53
C ASN A 94 -30.33 25.15 4.37
N ASN A 95 -30.99 26.31 4.34
CA ASN A 95 -30.53 27.51 5.07
C ASN A 95 -30.39 27.36 6.60
N ASP A 96 -31.02 26.33 7.18
CA ASP A 96 -30.90 26.00 8.61
C ASP A 96 -29.69 25.11 8.94
N GLY A 97 -28.88 24.75 7.94
CA GLY A 97 -27.72 23.87 8.09
C GLY A 97 -28.02 22.40 7.87
N SER A 98 -29.28 21.98 7.67
CA SER A 98 -29.60 20.58 7.39
C SER A 98 -29.23 20.17 5.96
N VAL A 99 -28.90 18.90 5.77
CA VAL A 99 -28.72 18.30 4.44
C VAL A 99 -29.82 17.27 4.20
N THR A 100 -30.63 17.49 3.17
CA THR A 100 -31.75 16.61 2.81
C THR A 100 -31.61 16.09 1.37
N ALA A 101 -32.42 15.11 0.99
CA ALA A 101 -32.40 14.40 -0.28
C ALA A 101 -33.75 14.52 -1.01
N ASP A 102 -34.23 15.73 -1.22
CA ASP A 102 -35.55 16.02 -1.79
C ASP A 102 -35.52 17.14 -2.84
N PHE A 103 -34.33 17.54 -3.29
CA PHE A 103 -34.21 18.49 -4.39
C PHE A 103 -34.58 17.81 -5.73
N GLY A 104 -35.47 18.46 -6.48
CA GLY A 104 -35.96 18.00 -7.78
C GLY A 104 -34.97 18.25 -8.92
N GLU A 105 -35.48 18.69 -10.07
CA GLU A 105 -34.66 18.96 -11.26
C GLU A 105 -33.96 20.34 -11.22
N SER A 106 -32.77 20.36 -11.84
CA SER A 106 -31.74 21.41 -11.74
C SER A 106 -32.04 22.65 -12.58
N THR A 107 -31.49 23.81 -12.18
CA THR A 107 -31.57 25.06 -12.95
C THR A 107 -30.20 25.71 -13.27
N THR A 108 -29.17 25.70 -12.39
CA THR A 108 -27.86 26.37 -12.63
C THR A 108 -26.68 25.69 -11.90
N TRP A 109 -25.40 26.02 -12.17
CA TRP A 109 -24.22 25.49 -11.42
C TRP A 109 -23.61 26.51 -10.45
N GLY A 110 -24.34 27.58 -10.16
CA GLY A 110 -23.88 28.70 -9.36
C GLY A 110 -23.82 28.41 -7.86
N ASP A 111 -23.15 29.30 -7.11
CA ASP A 111 -23.07 29.24 -5.64
C ASP A 111 -24.41 29.57 -4.95
N ASP A 112 -25.43 29.93 -5.72
CA ASP A 112 -26.81 30.18 -5.29
C ASP A 112 -27.70 28.92 -5.38
N ASP A 113 -27.27 27.87 -6.09
CA ASP A 113 -27.99 26.60 -6.16
C ASP A 113 -27.62 25.73 -4.94
N PRO A 114 -28.58 25.43 -4.03
CA PRO A 114 -28.31 24.70 -2.80
C PRO A 114 -27.98 23.21 -3.03
N SER A 115 -28.15 22.70 -4.25
CA SER A 115 -27.80 21.33 -4.63
C SER A 115 -26.36 21.19 -5.15
N VAL A 116 -25.64 22.30 -5.34
CA VAL A 116 -24.27 22.32 -5.86
C VAL A 116 -23.26 22.30 -4.72
N PHE A 117 -22.41 21.28 -4.72
CA PHE A 117 -21.32 21.12 -3.75
C PHE A 117 -19.97 21.35 -4.45
N ALA A 118 -19.19 22.29 -3.92
CA ALA A 118 -17.77 22.43 -4.27
C ALA A 118 -16.96 21.41 -3.46
N VAL A 119 -16.08 20.67 -4.13
CA VAL A 119 -15.33 19.56 -3.52
C VAL A 119 -13.84 19.67 -3.74
N THR A 120 -13.11 19.47 -2.66
CA THR A 120 -11.65 19.40 -2.66
C THR A 120 -11.20 17.94 -2.50
N ARG A 121 -10.36 17.46 -3.41
CA ARG A 121 -9.74 16.13 -3.28
C ARG A 121 -8.62 16.19 -2.25
N VAL A 122 -8.84 15.61 -1.07
CA VAL A 122 -7.85 15.57 0.03
C VAL A 122 -6.73 14.58 -0.26
N THR A 123 -7.08 13.35 -0.65
CA THR A 123 -6.09 12.29 -0.96
C THR A 123 -6.64 11.30 -1.99
N GLY A 124 -5.75 10.61 -2.69
CA GLY A 124 -6.08 9.50 -3.58
C GLY A 124 -5.69 8.17 -2.93
N LEU A 125 -6.66 7.29 -2.70
CA LEU A 125 -6.36 5.90 -2.37
C LEU A 125 -5.82 5.20 -3.61
N GLN A 126 -4.79 4.38 -3.43
CA GLN A 126 -4.10 3.64 -4.49
C GLN A 126 -3.95 2.17 -4.07
N GLY A 127 -3.74 1.29 -5.05
CA GLY A 127 -3.54 -0.13 -4.85
C GLY A 127 -4.52 -0.98 -5.65
N GLU A 128 -4.28 -2.29 -5.64
CA GLU A 128 -5.05 -3.26 -6.43
C GLU A 128 -6.53 -3.25 -6.08
N TYR A 129 -6.89 -3.03 -4.80
CA TYR A 129 -8.29 -2.88 -4.40
C TYR A 129 -8.97 -1.75 -5.16
N GLN A 130 -8.37 -0.55 -5.21
CA GLN A 130 -8.96 0.62 -5.88
C GLN A 130 -9.04 0.43 -7.39
N ILE A 131 -8.04 -0.22 -8.00
CA ILE A 131 -8.04 -0.55 -9.43
C ILE A 131 -9.20 -1.51 -9.74
N CYS A 132 -9.27 -2.64 -9.02
CA CYS A 132 -10.25 -3.66 -9.33
C CYS A 132 -11.68 -3.20 -9.03
N ASN A 133 -11.85 -2.50 -7.90
CA ASN A 133 -13.13 -1.93 -7.51
C ASN A 133 -13.57 -0.81 -8.46
N GLY A 134 -12.64 -0.01 -8.98
CA GLY A 134 -12.96 1.12 -9.86
C GLY A 134 -13.27 0.73 -11.29
N TYR A 135 -12.61 -0.30 -11.83
CA TYR A 135 -12.88 -0.81 -13.18
C TYR A 135 -14.03 -1.82 -13.23
N GLY A 136 -14.40 -2.42 -12.10
CA GLY A 136 -15.30 -3.56 -12.06
C GLY A 136 -14.64 -4.83 -12.60
N LYS A 137 -15.26 -5.99 -12.34
CA LYS A 137 -14.65 -7.31 -12.53
C LYS A 137 -14.03 -7.50 -13.91
N ASP A 138 -14.78 -7.24 -14.99
CA ASP A 138 -14.35 -7.60 -16.35
C ASP A 138 -13.18 -6.73 -16.83
N LYS A 139 -13.29 -5.41 -16.65
CA LYS A 139 -12.22 -4.50 -17.07
C LYS A 139 -11.00 -4.60 -16.16
N ALA A 140 -11.19 -4.84 -14.86
CA ALA A 140 -10.11 -5.12 -13.94
C ALA A 140 -9.36 -6.40 -14.31
N ALA A 141 -10.07 -7.48 -14.63
CA ALA A 141 -9.46 -8.74 -15.06
C ALA A 141 -8.59 -8.52 -16.31
N GLN A 142 -9.09 -7.78 -17.30
CA GLN A 142 -8.29 -7.43 -18.47
C GLN A 142 -7.01 -6.65 -18.08
N VAL A 143 -7.15 -5.55 -17.34
CA VAL A 143 -6.03 -4.68 -16.95
C VAL A 143 -4.98 -5.44 -16.14
N MET A 144 -5.41 -6.29 -15.20
CA MET A 144 -4.49 -7.05 -14.34
C MET A 144 -3.79 -8.17 -15.12
N ASN A 145 -4.48 -8.87 -16.03
CA ASN A 145 -3.85 -9.90 -16.87
C ASN A 145 -2.86 -9.28 -17.88
N ASP A 146 -3.20 -8.13 -18.48
CA ASP A 146 -2.27 -7.38 -19.33
C ASP A 146 -1.02 -6.97 -18.55
N HIS A 147 -1.18 -6.51 -17.30
CA HIS A 147 -0.05 -6.17 -16.43
C HIS A 147 0.81 -7.39 -16.08
N TRP A 148 0.21 -8.47 -15.59
CA TRP A 148 0.96 -9.67 -15.17
C TRP A 148 1.69 -10.36 -16.33
N SER A 149 1.16 -10.27 -17.54
CA SER A 149 1.78 -10.89 -18.73
C SER A 149 2.89 -10.05 -19.38
N THR A 150 3.06 -8.78 -18.98
CA THR A 150 4.01 -7.87 -19.64
C THR A 150 5.00 -7.19 -18.70
N TYR A 151 4.71 -7.11 -17.40
CA TYR A 151 5.54 -6.34 -16.48
C TYR A 151 6.82 -7.06 -16.05
N ILE A 152 6.70 -8.34 -15.68
CA ILE A 152 7.83 -9.25 -15.40
C ILE A 152 7.66 -10.48 -16.28
N VAL A 153 8.67 -10.77 -17.09
CA VAL A 153 8.66 -11.89 -18.06
C VAL A 153 9.94 -12.73 -17.94
N GLU A 154 10.04 -13.81 -18.71
CA GLU A 154 11.20 -14.71 -18.72
C GLU A 154 12.54 -13.98 -18.95
N ASP A 155 12.58 -13.04 -19.91
CA ASP A 155 13.77 -12.24 -20.20
C ASP A 155 14.27 -11.44 -18.98
N ASP A 156 13.37 -11.03 -18.09
CA ASP A 156 13.75 -10.34 -16.86
C ASP A 156 14.50 -11.28 -15.91
N PHE A 157 14.07 -12.55 -15.80
CA PHE A 157 14.76 -13.59 -15.04
C PHE A 157 16.11 -13.95 -15.66
N ALA A 158 16.18 -14.08 -16.98
CA ALA A 158 17.43 -14.30 -17.70
C ALA A 158 18.42 -13.15 -17.47
N PHE A 159 17.94 -11.91 -17.52
CA PHE A 159 18.76 -10.74 -17.18
C PHE A 159 19.28 -10.79 -15.74
N MET A 160 18.40 -11.04 -14.76
CA MET A 160 18.78 -11.14 -13.34
C MET A 160 19.87 -12.19 -13.13
N ALA A 161 19.74 -13.36 -13.75
CA ALA A 161 20.74 -14.42 -13.70
C ALA A 161 22.08 -13.98 -14.33
N ALA A 162 22.02 -13.35 -15.50
CA ALA A 162 23.21 -12.92 -16.25
C ALA A 162 24.05 -11.88 -15.50
N ILE A 163 23.42 -11.04 -14.67
CA ILE A 163 24.12 -10.03 -13.85
C ILE A 163 24.58 -10.57 -12.48
N GLY A 164 24.29 -11.84 -12.16
CA GLY A 164 24.74 -12.50 -10.93
C GLY A 164 23.75 -12.42 -9.76
N LEU A 165 22.49 -12.00 -9.97
CA LEU A 165 21.45 -12.19 -8.96
C LEU A 165 21.05 -13.66 -8.90
N ASN A 166 20.83 -14.15 -7.68
CA ASN A 166 20.68 -15.57 -7.38
C ASN A 166 19.44 -15.89 -6.53
N ALA A 167 18.55 -14.91 -6.37
CA ALA A 167 17.25 -15.05 -5.72
C ALA A 167 16.33 -13.89 -6.12
N VAL A 168 15.02 -14.13 -6.07
CA VAL A 168 13.97 -13.11 -6.25
C VAL A 168 13.00 -13.17 -5.08
N ARG A 169 12.58 -12.01 -4.55
CA ARG A 169 11.53 -11.90 -3.54
C ARG A 169 10.23 -11.48 -4.23
N ILE A 170 9.19 -12.31 -4.16
CA ILE A 170 7.92 -12.11 -4.88
C ILE A 170 6.78 -11.83 -3.89
N PRO A 171 6.38 -10.56 -3.67
CA PRO A 171 5.19 -10.24 -2.88
C PRO A 171 3.93 -10.76 -3.56
N VAL A 172 3.06 -11.41 -2.80
CA VAL A 172 1.74 -11.88 -3.28
C VAL A 172 0.63 -11.42 -2.35
N GLY A 173 -0.51 -11.04 -2.92
CA GLY A 173 -1.69 -10.68 -2.15
C GLY A 173 -2.38 -11.91 -1.56
N TRP A 174 -3.00 -11.78 -0.38
CA TRP A 174 -3.67 -12.90 0.28
C TRP A 174 -4.80 -13.54 -0.55
N TRP A 175 -5.37 -12.77 -1.48
CA TRP A 175 -6.46 -13.21 -2.36
C TRP A 175 -6.04 -14.30 -3.35
N ILE A 176 -4.74 -14.43 -3.65
CA ILE A 176 -4.19 -15.47 -4.54
C ILE A 176 -4.56 -16.89 -4.07
N ALA A 177 -4.74 -17.08 -2.77
CA ALA A 177 -5.12 -18.38 -2.19
C ALA A 177 -6.53 -18.83 -2.59
N SER A 178 -7.32 -17.95 -3.22
CA SER A 178 -8.66 -18.23 -3.73
C SER A 178 -8.72 -18.15 -5.26
N ASP A 179 -7.58 -18.06 -5.95
CA ASP A 179 -7.55 -18.12 -7.42
C ASP A 179 -8.15 -19.45 -7.94
N PRO A 180 -8.82 -19.43 -9.11
CA PRO A 180 -9.01 -18.28 -10.02
C PRO A 180 -10.20 -17.37 -9.64
N ASN A 181 -10.84 -17.58 -8.48
CA ASN A 181 -12.03 -16.85 -8.05
C ASN A 181 -11.81 -16.13 -6.70
N PRO A 182 -10.90 -15.13 -6.63
CA PRO A 182 -10.66 -14.40 -5.41
C PRO A 182 -11.90 -13.61 -4.96
N PRO A 183 -11.98 -13.25 -3.68
CA PRO A 183 -13.09 -12.44 -3.18
C PRO A 183 -13.08 -11.05 -3.82
N ALA A 184 -14.27 -10.52 -4.10
CA ALA A 184 -14.42 -9.17 -4.63
C ALA A 184 -13.75 -8.12 -3.72
N PRO A 185 -13.15 -7.05 -4.29
CA PRO A 185 -13.14 -6.72 -5.71
C PRO A 185 -11.99 -7.35 -6.51
N PHE A 186 -11.11 -8.14 -5.89
CA PHE A 186 -9.94 -8.72 -6.58
C PHE A 186 -10.35 -9.64 -7.74
N VAL A 187 -9.44 -9.80 -8.69
CA VAL A 187 -9.64 -10.61 -9.92
C VAL A 187 -8.60 -11.71 -10.02
N GLY A 188 -8.97 -12.84 -10.63
CA GLY A 188 -8.09 -14.01 -10.73
C GLY A 188 -7.04 -13.90 -11.84
N GLY A 189 -5.96 -14.66 -11.69
CA GLY A 189 -4.85 -14.77 -12.65
C GLY A 189 -3.46 -14.65 -11.99
N SER A 190 -3.41 -14.12 -10.78
CA SER A 190 -2.16 -13.93 -10.03
C SER A 190 -1.40 -15.24 -9.73
N LEU A 191 -2.12 -16.35 -9.50
CA LEU A 191 -1.51 -17.67 -9.26
C LEU A 191 -0.80 -18.21 -10.52
N GLN A 192 -1.40 -18.05 -11.70
CA GLN A 192 -0.74 -18.44 -12.95
C GLN A 192 0.51 -17.61 -13.22
N ALA A 193 0.48 -16.31 -12.91
CA ALA A 193 1.67 -15.46 -13.01
C ALA A 193 2.78 -15.89 -12.02
N LEU A 194 2.40 -16.32 -10.81
CA LEU A 194 3.34 -16.88 -9.85
C LEU A 194 3.95 -18.20 -10.35
N ASP A 195 3.13 -19.10 -10.90
CA ASP A 195 3.60 -20.37 -11.48
C ASP A 195 4.56 -20.16 -12.65
N ASN A 196 4.29 -19.15 -13.50
CA ASN A 196 5.21 -18.75 -14.55
C ASN A 196 6.56 -18.27 -13.97
N ALA A 197 6.52 -17.44 -12.92
CA ALA A 197 7.73 -16.98 -12.25
C ALA A 197 8.53 -18.13 -11.61
N PHE A 198 7.86 -19.14 -11.05
CA PHE A 198 8.52 -20.38 -10.59
C PHE A 198 9.19 -21.12 -11.75
N THR A 199 8.50 -21.24 -12.89
CA THR A 199 9.05 -21.89 -14.09
C THR A 199 10.31 -21.18 -14.59
N TRP A 200 10.27 -19.84 -14.70
CA TRP A 200 11.44 -19.05 -15.12
C TRP A 200 12.56 -19.09 -14.09
N ALA A 201 12.22 -19.22 -12.81
CA ALA A 201 13.17 -19.38 -11.73
C ALA A 201 13.84 -20.75 -11.71
N GLU A 202 13.35 -21.80 -12.37
CA GLU A 202 14.08 -23.10 -12.38
C GLU A 202 15.49 -23.00 -12.99
N TYR A 203 15.77 -21.91 -13.70
CA TYR A 203 17.10 -21.56 -14.22
C TYR A 203 17.96 -20.73 -13.23
N VAL A 204 17.46 -20.38 -12.03
CA VAL A 204 18.08 -19.49 -11.02
C VAL A 204 17.79 -19.98 -9.57
N THR A 205 18.74 -19.93 -8.64
CA THR A 205 18.48 -20.32 -7.22
C THR A 205 17.36 -19.46 -6.57
N TYR A 206 16.57 -20.02 -5.64
CA TYR A 206 15.25 -19.48 -5.26
C TYR A 206 15.07 -19.08 -3.77
N MET A 207 14.32 -17.99 -3.52
CA MET A 207 13.71 -17.66 -2.21
C MET A 207 12.27 -17.11 -2.34
N CYS A 208 11.23 -17.89 -2.02
CA CYS A 208 9.87 -17.32 -1.88
C CYS A 208 9.75 -16.51 -0.60
N SER A 209 9.20 -15.31 -0.67
CA SER A 209 8.60 -14.64 0.49
C SER A 209 7.10 -14.55 0.26
N LEU A 210 6.31 -15.28 1.04
CA LEU A 210 4.86 -15.09 1.05
C LEU A 210 4.54 -13.85 1.89
N HIS A 211 4.04 -12.79 1.25
CA HIS A 211 3.30 -11.71 1.93
C HIS A 211 1.90 -12.19 2.34
N LYS A 212 1.85 -13.19 3.23
CA LYS A 212 0.61 -13.57 3.90
C LYS A 212 0.35 -12.56 5.00
N THR A 213 -0.19 -11.40 4.64
CA THR A 213 -0.86 -10.56 5.62
C THR A 213 -2.12 -9.97 5.01
N ARG A 214 -3.27 -10.13 5.70
CA ARG A 214 -4.45 -9.25 5.52
C ARG A 214 -4.19 -7.79 5.90
N ILE A 215 -2.94 -7.48 6.21
CA ILE A 215 -2.43 -6.24 6.75
C ILE A 215 -1.42 -5.78 5.73
N SER A 216 -1.76 -4.72 4.99
CA SER A 216 -0.79 -3.99 4.18
C SER A 216 0.47 -3.71 5.01
N GLN A 217 1.65 -3.86 4.44
CA GLN A 217 2.93 -3.46 5.08
C GLN A 217 3.00 -1.98 5.49
N GLN A 218 1.96 -1.20 5.20
CA GLN A 218 1.79 0.14 5.71
C GLN A 218 1.11 0.09 7.07
N VAL A 219 1.94 0.31 8.11
CA VAL A 219 1.58 0.79 9.45
C VAL A 219 0.29 0.17 9.97
N ALA A 220 0.41 -0.90 10.76
CA ALA A 220 -0.70 -1.50 11.48
C ALA A 220 -0.70 -1.01 12.94
N PRO A 221 -1.16 0.23 13.23
CA PRO A 221 -1.06 0.83 14.56
C PRO A 221 -1.83 0.05 15.65
N GLY A 222 -2.57 -1.01 15.29
CA GLY A 222 -3.28 -1.89 16.21
C GLY A 222 -2.67 -3.28 16.43
N VAL A 223 -1.55 -3.64 15.78
CA VAL A 223 -0.96 -4.98 15.93
C VAL A 223 0.06 -4.98 17.06
N SER A 224 -0.32 -5.57 18.20
CA SER A 224 0.61 -5.80 19.31
C SER A 224 1.65 -6.85 18.95
N ILE A 225 2.84 -6.74 19.56
CA ILE A 225 3.91 -7.73 19.40
C ILE A 225 3.45 -9.15 19.77
N ASP A 226 2.60 -9.30 20.78
CA ASP A 226 2.09 -10.61 21.19
C ASP A 226 1.12 -11.21 20.17
N SER A 227 0.32 -10.37 19.51
CA SER A 227 -0.54 -10.83 18.43
C SER A 227 0.28 -11.26 17.21
N LEU A 228 1.34 -10.53 16.91
CA LEU A 228 2.28 -10.88 15.84
C LEU A 228 3.04 -12.18 16.14
N LYS A 229 3.55 -12.37 17.36
CA LYS A 229 4.21 -13.62 17.78
C LYS A 229 3.28 -14.82 17.68
N ARG A 230 2.02 -14.69 18.11
CA ARG A 230 1.01 -15.75 17.96
C ARG A 230 0.74 -16.07 16.49
N TYR A 231 0.66 -15.05 15.64
CA TYR A 231 0.50 -15.22 14.20
C TYR A 231 1.68 -15.99 13.59
N TYR A 232 2.92 -15.57 13.86
CA TYR A 232 4.11 -16.26 13.36
C TYR A 232 4.26 -17.69 13.87
N GLN A 233 3.88 -17.97 15.12
CA GLN A 233 3.84 -19.33 15.64
C GLN A 233 2.85 -20.22 14.85
N GLN A 234 1.67 -19.69 14.52
CA GLN A 234 0.67 -20.41 13.74
C GLN A 234 1.13 -20.64 12.31
N ASP A 235 1.72 -19.62 11.67
CA ASP A 235 2.28 -19.71 10.33
C ASP A 235 3.44 -20.71 10.27
N TYR A 236 4.36 -20.67 11.24
CA TYR A 236 5.45 -21.65 11.35
C TYR A 236 4.90 -23.08 11.45
N ASN A 237 3.93 -23.30 12.34
CA ASN A 237 3.31 -24.62 12.51
C ASN A 237 2.58 -25.07 11.24
N ALA A 238 1.93 -24.15 10.51
CA ALA A 238 1.28 -24.44 9.24
C ALA A 238 2.29 -24.85 8.18
N VAL A 239 3.39 -24.11 8.01
CA VAL A 239 4.47 -24.45 7.07
C VAL A 239 5.07 -25.80 7.41
N ARG A 240 5.35 -26.09 8.69
CA ARG A 240 5.96 -27.35 9.13
C ARG A 240 5.07 -28.58 8.92
N LYS A 241 3.77 -28.42 8.71
CA LYS A 241 2.89 -29.52 8.27
C LYS A 241 3.12 -29.92 6.81
N HIS A 242 3.65 -29.02 5.98
CA HIS A 242 3.81 -29.21 4.54
C HIS A 242 5.28 -29.26 4.09
N SER A 243 6.20 -28.61 4.81
CA SER A 243 7.63 -28.61 4.47
C SER A 243 8.53 -28.51 5.71
N LEU A 244 9.45 -29.47 5.81
CA LEU A 244 10.51 -29.49 6.82
C LEU A 244 11.76 -28.70 6.40
N THR A 245 11.87 -28.34 5.12
CA THR A 245 13.07 -27.72 4.54
C THR A 245 12.90 -26.24 4.23
N ALA A 246 11.67 -25.78 4.01
CA ALA A 246 11.38 -24.38 3.75
C ALA A 246 11.74 -23.49 4.94
N TYR A 247 12.39 -22.35 4.65
CA TYR A 247 12.61 -21.29 5.62
C TYR A 247 11.30 -20.52 5.87
N VAL A 248 11.04 -20.18 7.13
CA VAL A 248 9.92 -19.28 7.49
C VAL A 248 10.50 -17.90 7.78
N ILE A 249 10.13 -16.93 6.96
CA ILE A 249 10.61 -15.55 7.08
C ILE A 249 9.63 -14.76 7.94
N MET A 250 10.12 -14.12 9.00
CA MET A 250 9.36 -13.29 9.92
C MET A 250 9.83 -11.84 9.78
N SER A 251 8.96 -10.96 9.29
CA SER A 251 9.26 -9.53 9.14
C SER A 251 9.21 -8.80 10.48
N ASN A 252 10.21 -7.95 10.72
CA ASN A 252 10.14 -6.96 11.78
C ASN A 252 9.06 -5.91 11.48
N ARG A 253 8.54 -5.28 12.54
CA ARG A 253 7.67 -4.10 12.38
C ARG A 253 8.55 -2.89 12.06
N LEU A 254 8.19 -2.15 11.02
CA LEU A 254 8.96 -0.99 10.54
C LEU A 254 9.18 0.10 11.61
N SER A 255 8.29 0.21 12.59
CA SER A 255 8.32 1.25 13.63
C SER A 255 8.86 0.77 14.99
N ALA A 256 9.41 -0.45 15.07
CA ALA A 256 9.83 -1.06 16.32
C ALA A 256 11.33 -1.39 16.32
N SER A 257 11.83 -1.88 17.45
CA SER A 257 13.21 -2.34 17.56
C SER A 257 13.47 -3.49 16.59
N SER A 258 14.58 -3.44 15.86
CA SER A 258 15.04 -4.51 14.97
C SER A 258 15.23 -5.85 15.70
N SER A 259 15.49 -5.82 17.01
CA SER A 259 15.74 -7.01 17.82
C SER A 259 14.50 -7.60 18.51
N GLU A 260 13.31 -7.01 18.35
CA GLU A 260 12.11 -7.38 19.14
C GLU A 260 11.62 -8.82 18.92
N LEU A 261 11.96 -9.42 17.78
CA LEU A 261 11.62 -10.78 17.40
C LEU A 261 12.77 -11.78 17.56
N VAL A 262 13.99 -11.36 17.90
CA VAL A 262 15.17 -12.24 17.92
C VAL A 262 14.99 -13.41 18.88
N ASP A 263 14.63 -13.14 20.13
CA ASP A 263 14.46 -14.21 21.13
C ASP A 263 13.31 -15.15 20.77
N PHE A 264 12.23 -14.60 20.21
CA PHE A 264 11.08 -15.38 19.77
C PHE A 264 11.42 -16.28 18.57
N ALA A 265 12.05 -15.72 17.54
CA ALA A 265 12.44 -16.47 16.35
C ALA A 265 13.47 -17.55 16.67
N SER A 266 14.35 -17.33 17.65
CA SER A 266 15.34 -18.32 18.12
C SER A 266 14.71 -19.59 18.72
N LEU A 267 13.40 -19.60 19.00
CA LEU A 267 12.67 -20.79 19.44
C LEU A 267 12.40 -21.80 18.31
N PHE A 268 12.69 -21.44 17.06
CA PHE A 268 12.29 -22.19 15.87
C PHE A 268 13.50 -22.58 15.01
N GLY A 269 13.38 -23.71 14.30
CA GLY A 269 14.37 -24.13 13.31
C GLY A 269 14.06 -23.61 11.91
N ARG A 270 15.08 -23.26 11.12
CA ARG A 270 14.96 -22.73 9.75
C ARG A 270 14.02 -21.53 9.67
N VAL A 271 14.32 -20.52 10.47
CA VAL A 271 13.65 -19.21 10.44
C VAL A 271 14.62 -18.12 10.03
N VAL A 272 14.05 -17.06 9.47
CA VAL A 272 14.79 -15.88 9.00
C VAL A 272 14.07 -14.65 9.53
N LEU A 273 14.80 -13.69 10.06
CA LEU A 273 14.27 -12.35 10.35
C LEU A 273 14.51 -11.42 9.16
N ASP A 274 13.43 -10.79 8.69
CA ASP A 274 13.44 -9.81 7.60
C ASP A 274 13.42 -8.38 8.15
N GLY A 275 14.46 -7.60 7.85
CA GLY A 275 14.60 -6.19 8.18
C GLY A 275 14.62 -5.32 6.92
N HIS A 276 13.90 -4.20 6.97
CA HIS A 276 13.79 -3.24 5.86
C HIS A 276 14.45 -1.92 6.23
N TYR A 277 15.33 -1.43 5.36
CA TYR A 277 16.14 -0.24 5.65
C TYR A 277 15.96 0.81 4.56
N TYR A 278 15.29 1.90 4.94
CA TYR A 278 15.02 3.06 4.07
C TYR A 278 15.54 4.35 4.72
N LEU A 279 16.35 5.12 3.99
CA LEU A 279 16.90 6.41 4.46
C LEU A 279 16.17 7.61 3.83
N LEU A 280 14.84 7.54 3.77
CA LEU A 280 14.04 8.60 3.12
C LEU A 280 12.69 8.93 3.76
N PHE A 281 12.16 8.06 4.64
CA PHE A 281 10.81 8.25 5.20
C PHE A 281 10.78 9.01 6.53
N ASP A 282 11.91 9.09 7.24
CA ASP A 282 12.05 9.90 8.44
C ASP A 282 12.52 11.31 8.06
N ASN A 283 11.86 12.34 8.61
CA ASN A 283 12.17 13.75 8.36
C ASN A 283 13.62 14.13 8.67
N LYS A 284 14.32 13.38 9.53
CA LYS A 284 15.75 13.62 9.80
C LYS A 284 16.61 13.50 8.54
N PHE A 285 16.22 12.65 7.58
CA PHE A 285 17.00 12.44 6.36
C PHE A 285 16.92 13.63 5.39
N ASN A 286 15.91 14.50 5.53
CA ASN A 286 15.74 15.68 4.68
C ASN A 286 16.91 16.68 4.79
N SER A 287 17.67 16.63 5.90
CA SER A 287 18.83 17.50 6.13
C SER A 287 20.18 16.77 6.05
N PHE A 288 20.18 15.47 5.77
CA PHE A 288 21.41 14.70 5.71
C PHE A 288 22.18 15.03 4.42
N THR A 289 23.49 15.26 4.57
CA THR A 289 24.44 15.27 3.46
C THR A 289 24.69 13.85 2.93
N VAL A 290 25.36 13.74 1.79
CA VAL A 290 25.84 12.45 1.25
C VAL A 290 26.62 11.67 2.31
N GLN A 291 27.59 12.32 2.97
CA GLN A 291 28.43 11.64 3.95
C GLN A 291 27.64 11.19 5.18
N GLN A 292 26.70 12.01 5.67
CA GLN A 292 25.86 11.62 6.80
C GLN A 292 24.97 10.43 6.49
N ASN A 293 24.46 10.30 5.26
CA ASN A 293 23.73 9.10 4.85
C ASN A 293 24.63 7.85 4.84
N ILE A 294 25.84 7.98 4.28
CA ILE A 294 26.82 6.88 4.27
C ILE A 294 27.24 6.48 5.69
N ASP A 295 27.49 7.45 6.57
CA ASP A 295 27.86 7.20 7.96
C ASP A 295 26.71 6.54 8.73
N TYR A 296 25.46 6.93 8.45
CA TYR A 296 24.29 6.29 9.05
C TYR A 296 24.17 4.82 8.65
N VAL A 297 24.47 4.48 7.39
CA VAL A 297 24.55 3.08 6.94
C VAL A 297 25.62 2.32 7.71
N ASN A 298 26.84 2.85 7.74
CA ASN A 298 28.00 2.17 8.33
C ASN A 298 27.96 2.05 9.85
N ASN A 299 27.20 2.93 10.52
CA ASN A 299 27.11 2.95 11.98
C ASN A 299 25.75 2.42 12.46
N ASN A 300 24.67 3.13 12.15
CA ASN A 300 23.36 2.83 12.70
C ASN A 300 22.78 1.54 12.11
N ILE A 301 22.77 1.42 10.77
CA ILE A 301 22.18 0.23 10.14
C ILE A 301 23.05 -1.01 10.38
N ALA A 302 24.38 -0.86 10.33
CA ALA A 302 25.28 -1.96 10.69
C ALA A 302 25.06 -2.42 12.14
N SER A 303 24.88 -1.50 13.09
CA SER A 303 24.56 -1.83 14.47
C SER A 303 23.21 -2.54 14.60
N ASP A 304 22.18 -2.07 13.90
CA ASP A 304 20.85 -2.69 13.93
C ASP A 304 20.87 -4.11 13.37
N LEU A 305 21.58 -4.32 12.25
CA LEU A 305 21.74 -5.65 11.63
C LEU A 305 22.55 -6.60 12.51
N SER A 306 23.60 -6.09 13.16
CA SER A 306 24.40 -6.86 14.13
C SER A 306 23.57 -7.28 15.35
N ALA A 307 22.69 -6.39 15.85
CA ALA A 307 21.79 -6.71 16.96
C ALA A 307 20.79 -7.83 16.63
N MET A 308 20.40 -7.97 15.36
CA MET A 308 19.57 -9.07 14.86
C MET A 308 20.36 -10.38 14.68
N THR A 309 21.64 -10.29 14.33
CA THR A 309 22.47 -11.43 13.91
C THR A 309 23.22 -12.03 15.10
N ARG A 310 22.62 -13.03 15.76
CA ARG A 310 23.24 -13.75 16.89
C ARG A 310 23.77 -15.13 16.46
N ARG A 311 24.86 -15.59 17.09
CA ARG A 311 25.57 -16.85 16.75
C ARG A 311 24.65 -18.07 16.67
N ASP A 312 23.69 -18.17 17.58
CA ASP A 312 22.72 -19.27 17.66
C ASP A 312 21.28 -18.77 17.43
N GLY A 313 21.15 -17.62 16.75
CA GLY A 313 19.87 -16.98 16.45
C GLY A 313 19.29 -17.38 15.09
N PRO A 314 18.14 -16.78 14.71
CA PRO A 314 17.60 -16.90 13.36
C PRO A 314 18.60 -16.36 12.31
N LEU A 315 18.46 -16.82 11.07
CA LEU A 315 19.16 -16.16 9.97
C LEU A 315 18.61 -14.74 9.78
N THR A 316 19.40 -13.84 9.20
CA THR A 316 19.01 -12.43 9.00
C THR A 316 18.98 -12.09 7.52
N PHE A 317 17.96 -11.35 7.11
CA PHE A 317 17.71 -10.97 5.74
C PHE A 317 17.42 -9.48 5.67
N VAL A 318 18.11 -8.76 4.79
CA VAL A 318 17.77 -7.38 4.44
C VAL A 318 16.80 -7.41 3.27
N GLY A 319 15.51 -7.62 3.53
CA GLY A 319 14.56 -7.95 2.48
C GLY A 319 14.05 -6.78 1.65
N GLU A 320 14.29 -5.55 2.10
CA GLU A 320 14.01 -4.34 1.32
C GLU A 320 15.02 -3.22 1.62
N TRP A 321 15.59 -2.65 0.56
CA TRP A 321 16.39 -1.43 0.58
C TRP A 321 16.43 -0.79 -0.81
N VAL A 322 16.72 0.51 -0.87
CA VAL A 322 16.90 1.30 -2.10
C VAL A 322 18.15 2.15 -2.00
N ALA A 323 18.71 2.51 -3.14
CA ALA A 323 19.73 3.56 -3.24
C ALA A 323 19.07 4.90 -3.65
N GLU A 324 17.94 5.21 -3.02
CA GLU A 324 17.22 6.49 -3.12
C GLU A 324 17.30 7.20 -1.77
N TRP A 325 17.39 8.53 -1.80
CA TRP A 325 17.56 9.38 -0.61
C TRP A 325 16.98 10.77 -0.83
N GLN A 326 17.07 11.63 0.19
CA GLN A 326 16.57 13.01 0.14
C GLN A 326 17.62 14.03 -0.36
N VAL A 327 18.81 13.58 -0.80
CA VAL A 327 19.88 14.48 -1.26
C VAL A 327 19.59 14.93 -2.70
N ASN A 328 19.24 16.21 -2.85
CA ASN A 328 18.94 16.81 -4.16
C ASN A 328 20.21 17.07 -4.98
N GLY A 329 20.18 16.71 -6.27
CA GLY A 329 21.24 17.06 -7.23
C GLY A 329 22.57 16.34 -7.01
N ALA A 330 22.59 15.24 -6.24
CA ALA A 330 23.80 14.45 -6.05
C ALA A 330 24.32 13.87 -7.37
N PRO A 331 25.63 13.93 -7.64
CA PRO A 331 26.22 13.32 -8.82
C PRO A 331 26.18 11.79 -8.72
N LYS A 332 26.34 11.11 -9.86
CA LYS A 332 26.30 9.64 -9.95
C LYS A 332 27.27 8.96 -8.99
N GLU A 333 28.46 9.54 -8.82
CA GLU A 333 29.51 9.02 -7.95
C GLU A 333 29.07 8.94 -6.49
N ASP A 334 28.24 9.88 -6.03
CA ASP A 334 27.72 9.87 -4.66
C ASP A 334 26.66 8.77 -4.47
N PHE A 335 25.80 8.54 -5.45
CA PHE A 335 24.90 7.38 -5.43
C PHE A 335 25.66 6.05 -5.45
N GLN A 336 26.75 5.95 -6.23
CA GLN A 336 27.61 4.76 -6.23
C GLN A 336 28.23 4.53 -4.85
N ARG A 337 28.78 5.58 -4.22
CA ARG A 337 29.35 5.51 -2.86
C ARG A 337 28.29 5.06 -1.84
N PHE A 338 27.08 5.58 -1.94
CA PHE A 338 25.97 5.23 -1.06
C PHE A 338 25.53 3.77 -1.23
N ALA A 339 25.25 3.35 -2.46
CA ALA A 339 24.85 1.97 -2.76
C ALA A 339 25.95 0.96 -2.36
N ASN A 340 27.22 1.31 -2.56
CA ASN A 340 28.34 0.46 -2.14
C ASN A 340 28.43 0.33 -0.62
N ALA A 341 28.21 1.41 0.14
CA ALA A 341 28.16 1.35 1.60
C ALA A 341 27.01 0.46 2.08
N GLN A 342 25.83 0.61 1.48
CA GLN A 342 24.65 -0.22 1.75
C GLN A 342 24.95 -1.70 1.49
N MET A 343 25.45 -2.06 0.30
CA MET A 343 25.79 -3.44 -0.01
C MET A 343 26.88 -4.02 0.91
N ALA A 344 27.88 -3.23 1.29
CA ALA A 344 28.93 -3.67 2.21
C ALA A 344 28.39 -4.03 3.61
N VAL A 345 27.36 -3.30 4.07
CA VAL A 345 26.67 -3.62 5.33
C VAL A 345 25.69 -4.77 5.14
N TYR A 346 24.86 -4.75 4.10
CA TYR A 346 23.76 -5.70 3.94
C TYR A 346 24.22 -7.13 3.63
N ARG A 347 25.43 -7.31 3.09
CA ARG A 347 26.05 -8.64 2.93
C ARG A 347 26.46 -9.32 4.23
N GLN A 348 26.44 -8.59 5.35
CA GLN A 348 26.64 -9.18 6.67
C GLN A 348 25.39 -9.94 7.16
N ALA A 349 24.24 -9.75 6.49
CA ALA A 349 23.03 -10.52 6.75
C ALA A 349 23.24 -11.99 6.33
N THR A 350 22.91 -12.92 7.22
CA THR A 350 23.29 -14.34 7.07
C THR A 350 22.43 -15.12 6.07
N PHE A 351 21.32 -14.53 5.60
CA PHE A 351 20.45 -15.07 4.56
C PHE A 351 20.53 -14.29 3.24
N GLY A 352 21.12 -13.08 3.25
CA GLY A 352 21.29 -12.22 2.09
C GLY A 352 20.47 -10.93 2.14
N TRP A 353 20.23 -10.34 0.97
CA TRP A 353 19.52 -9.07 0.82
C TRP A 353 18.68 -9.05 -0.46
N ALA A 354 17.67 -8.18 -0.53
CA ALA A 354 16.86 -7.94 -1.72
C ALA A 354 16.63 -6.43 -1.92
N TYR A 355 16.98 -5.94 -3.12
CA TYR A 355 16.73 -4.57 -3.52
C TYR A 355 15.23 -4.37 -3.81
N TRP A 356 14.67 -3.27 -3.32
CA TRP A 356 13.28 -2.89 -3.59
C TRP A 356 13.25 -1.80 -4.66
N THR A 357 13.09 -2.08 -5.94
CA THR A 357 12.64 -3.32 -6.57
C THR A 357 13.40 -3.55 -7.88
N TYR A 358 13.15 -4.67 -8.57
CA TYR A 358 13.78 -4.99 -9.84
C TYR A 358 13.48 -3.92 -10.93
N LYS A 359 12.19 -3.64 -11.15
CA LYS A 359 11.69 -2.72 -12.18
C LYS A 359 10.72 -1.72 -11.56
N ASN A 360 10.93 -0.43 -11.85
CA ASN A 360 10.11 0.66 -11.34
C ASN A 360 10.13 1.83 -12.33
N VAL A 361 9.07 2.63 -12.34
CA VAL A 361 8.99 3.87 -13.15
C VAL A 361 9.92 4.96 -12.62
N ASN A 362 10.28 4.92 -11.34
CA ASN A 362 11.28 5.80 -10.73
C ASN A 362 12.65 5.14 -10.79
N ASN A 363 13.60 5.79 -11.46
CA ASN A 363 14.90 5.23 -11.82
C ASN A 363 15.68 4.63 -10.64
N HIS A 364 15.84 5.34 -9.52
CA HIS A 364 16.58 4.82 -8.37
C HIS A 364 15.82 3.79 -7.53
N TRP A 365 14.55 3.53 -7.85
CA TRP A 365 13.79 2.41 -7.29
C TRP A 365 13.85 1.17 -8.20
N SER A 366 14.50 1.27 -9.37
CA SER A 366 14.68 0.16 -10.31
C SER A 366 16.12 -0.33 -10.29
N MET A 367 16.35 -1.52 -9.72
CA MET A 367 17.66 -2.17 -9.75
C MET A 367 18.16 -2.40 -11.17
N GLN A 368 17.27 -2.78 -12.09
CA GLN A 368 17.60 -2.94 -13.51
C GLN A 368 18.17 -1.65 -14.10
N TRP A 369 17.51 -0.50 -13.87
CA TRP A 369 18.01 0.80 -14.32
C TRP A 369 19.33 1.16 -13.64
N MET A 370 19.45 0.96 -12.33
CA MET A 370 20.65 1.29 -11.55
C MET A 370 21.88 0.51 -12.03
N ILE A 371 21.72 -0.76 -12.42
CA ILE A 371 22.79 -1.58 -12.97
C ILE A 371 23.12 -1.16 -14.41
N ASN A 372 22.11 -1.03 -15.28
CA ASN A 372 22.32 -0.66 -16.68
C ASN A 372 22.96 0.73 -16.85
N ASN A 373 22.74 1.63 -15.90
CA ASN A 373 23.34 2.97 -15.90
C ASN A 373 24.59 3.06 -15.03
N GLY A 374 25.10 1.95 -14.49
CA GLY A 374 26.35 1.86 -13.74
C GLY A 374 26.34 2.59 -12.39
N TYR A 375 25.19 2.73 -11.75
CA TYR A 375 25.07 3.23 -10.37
C TYR A 375 25.32 2.11 -9.35
N ILE A 376 24.99 0.87 -9.69
CA ILE A 376 25.25 -0.32 -8.89
C ILE A 376 26.08 -1.31 -9.73
N SER A 377 27.07 -1.94 -9.10
CA SER A 377 27.81 -3.07 -9.69
C SER A 377 27.84 -4.24 -8.72
N LEU A 378 27.54 -5.43 -9.25
CA LEU A 378 27.61 -6.69 -8.51
C LEU A 378 28.97 -7.38 -8.65
N GLN A 379 29.93 -6.80 -9.38
CA GLN A 379 31.25 -7.43 -9.61
C GLN A 379 32.14 -7.50 -8.37
N ASN A 380 31.83 -6.70 -7.35
CA ASN A 380 32.45 -6.78 -6.04
C ASN A 380 31.49 -7.44 -5.03
N ALA A 381 30.46 -8.18 -5.48
CA ALA A 381 29.36 -8.67 -4.65
C ALA A 381 29.56 -9.99 -3.92
#